data_AF-A0A427C8W8-F1
#
_entry.id   AF-A0A427C8W8-F1
#
_cell.length_a   1.000
_cell.length_b   1.000
_cell.length_c   1.000
_cell.angle_alpha   90.00
_cell.angle_beta   90.00
_cell.angle_gamma   90.00
#
_symmetry.space_group_name_H-M   'P 1'
#
loop_
_entity.id
_entity.type
_entity.pdbx_description
1 polymer ?
#
loop_
_entity_poly.entity_id
_entity_poly.type
_entity_poly.pdbx_seq_one_letter_code
_entity_poly.pdbx_strand_id
1 'polypeptide(L)'
;ILRPVRRLLLRLRAVPQASLLGRVGVVASPQVTASTGYATVDDGGAGLILQVRLRDGDALLRGQRVVLLDYVAEHNHYLVAAEDSHPALSFQDSLIAGDKEIHR
;
A
#
# COMPACT_ATOMS: atom_id res chain seq x y z
N ILE A 1 14.85 -36.42 -7.40
CA ILE A 1 15.34 -36.19 -6.02
C ILE A 1 15.84 -34.74 -5.94
N LEU A 2 15.01 -33.80 -5.47
CA LEU A 2 15.36 -32.38 -5.34
C LEU A 2 14.98 -31.89 -3.93
N ARG A 3 15.59 -32.47 -2.90
CA ARG A 3 15.31 -32.16 -1.48
C ARG A 3 16.15 -31.03 -0.83
N PRO A 4 17.31 -30.55 -1.34
CA PRO A 4 18.11 -29.59 -0.58
C PRO A 4 17.66 -28.12 -0.76
N VAL A 5 16.93 -27.79 -1.83
CA VAL A 5 16.56 -26.40 -2.17
C VAL A 5 15.48 -25.83 -1.22
N ARG A 6 14.67 -26.69 -0.60
CA ARG A 6 13.59 -26.29 0.32
C ARG A 6 14.11 -25.45 1.50
N ARG A 7 15.32 -25.73 2.01
CA ARG A 7 15.89 -25.03 3.17
C ARG A 7 16.42 -23.64 2.81
N LEU A 8 16.82 -23.42 1.55
CA LEU A 8 17.25 -22.12 1.03
C LEU A 8 16.04 -21.22 0.74
N LEU A 9 14.97 -21.78 0.17
CA LEU A 9 13.70 -21.07 -0.06
C LEU A 9 13.05 -20.57 1.24
N LEU A 10 13.16 -21.33 2.35
CA LEU A 10 12.67 -20.90 3.67
C LEU A 10 13.50 -19.77 4.32
N ARG A 11 14.69 -19.45 3.77
CA ARG A 11 15.50 -18.30 4.21
C ARG A 11 15.18 -17.01 3.44
N LEU A 12 14.51 -17.11 2.29
CA LEU A 12 13.85 -16.00 1.62
C LEU A 12 12.51 -15.67 2.30
N ARG A 13 12.45 -15.77 3.64
CA ARG A 13 11.31 -15.24 4.39
C ARG A 13 11.20 -13.77 4.00
N ALA A 14 10.01 -13.40 3.54
CA ALA A 14 9.66 -12.03 3.22
C ALA A 14 10.24 -11.14 4.33
N VAL A 15 11.19 -10.30 3.94
CA VAL A 15 11.65 -9.20 4.80
C VAL A 15 10.37 -8.56 5.33
N PRO A 16 10.23 -8.31 6.65
CA PRO A 16 9.10 -7.55 7.15
C PRO A 16 9.14 -6.21 6.42
N GLN A 17 8.38 -6.13 5.33
CA GLN A 17 8.34 -4.97 4.47
C GLN A 17 7.84 -3.89 5.41
N ALA A 18 8.66 -2.85 5.62
CA ALA A 18 8.29 -1.75 6.49
C ALA A 18 6.85 -1.38 6.17
N SER A 19 5.98 -1.42 7.18
CA SER A 19 4.53 -1.48 6.99
C SER A 19 4.10 -0.47 5.93
N LEU A 20 3.78 -0.96 4.73
CA LEU A 20 3.34 -0.12 3.61
C LEU A 20 1.91 0.41 3.85
N LEU A 21 1.28 -0.06 4.92
CA LEU A 21 -0.02 0.40 5.40
C LEU A 21 0.06 1.88 5.75
N GLY A 22 -0.96 2.62 5.37
CA GLY A 22 -1.03 4.08 5.51
C GLY A 22 -0.26 4.86 4.44
N ARG A 23 0.53 4.20 3.58
CA ARG A 23 1.17 4.91 2.45
C ARG A 23 0.18 5.19 1.34
N VAL A 24 0.42 6.30 0.66
CA VAL A 24 -0.29 6.69 -0.56
C VAL A 24 0.40 6.06 -1.77
N GLY A 25 -0.39 5.43 -2.62
CA GLY A 25 -0.02 4.95 -3.94
C GLY A 25 -0.87 5.56 -5.03
N VAL A 26 -0.50 5.30 -6.28
CA VAL A 26 -1.20 5.76 -7.48
C VAL A 26 -1.67 4.55 -8.28
N VAL A 27 -2.93 4.53 -8.69
CA VAL A 27 -3.48 3.44 -9.51
C VAL A 27 -2.76 3.39 -10.86
N ALA A 28 -2.13 2.24 -11.14
CA ALA A 28 -1.38 2.00 -12.36
C ALA A 28 -2.24 1.31 -13.43
N SER A 29 -3.22 0.49 -13.03
CA SER A 29 -4.14 -0.21 -13.93
C SER A 29 -5.25 0.70 -14.46
N PRO A 30 -5.92 0.36 -15.58
CA PRO A 30 -7.04 1.14 -16.11
C PRO A 30 -8.16 1.33 -15.09
N GLN A 31 -8.46 0.27 -14.34
CA GLN A 31 -9.40 0.26 -13.25
C GLN A 31 -8.90 -0.66 -12.12
N VAL A 32 -9.33 -0.39 -10.90
CA VAL A 32 -9.19 -1.23 -9.71
C VAL A 32 -10.58 -1.57 -9.21
N THR A 33 -10.81 -2.84 -8.93
CA THR A 33 -12.07 -3.39 -8.43
C THR A 33 -11.80 -4.33 -7.25
N ALA A 34 -12.84 -4.96 -6.72
CA ALA A 34 -12.70 -6.01 -5.71
C ALA A 34 -11.95 -7.28 -6.19
N SER A 35 -11.77 -7.43 -7.51
CA SER A 35 -11.20 -8.66 -8.11
C SER A 35 -9.87 -8.43 -8.82
N THR A 36 -9.59 -7.22 -9.31
CA THR A 36 -8.39 -6.90 -10.10
C THR A 36 -7.91 -5.47 -9.87
N GLY A 37 -6.61 -5.22 -10.09
CA GLY A 37 -6.03 -3.89 -9.91
C GLY A 37 -4.56 -3.90 -9.53
N TYR A 38 -3.86 -2.83 -9.92
CA TYR A 38 -2.47 -2.56 -9.59
C TYR A 38 -2.28 -1.10 -9.20
N ALA A 39 -1.46 -0.86 -8.18
CA ALA A 39 -1.05 0.48 -7.78
C ALA A 39 0.47 0.55 -7.60
N THR A 40 1.02 1.71 -7.90
CA THR A 40 2.41 2.05 -7.66
C THR A 40 2.52 2.78 -6.34
N VAL A 41 3.36 2.30 -5.42
CA VAL A 41 3.60 2.90 -4.10
C VAL A 41 5.06 3.30 -4.00
N ASP A 42 5.30 4.50 -3.46
CA ASP A 42 6.66 4.95 -3.19
C ASP A 42 7.16 4.41 -1.84
N ASP A 43 8.24 3.61 -1.90
CA ASP A 43 8.94 3.03 -0.75
C ASP A 43 10.07 3.95 -0.24
N GLY A 44 10.40 5.03 -0.95
CA GLY A 44 11.63 5.80 -0.79
C GLY A 44 12.77 5.29 -1.67
N GLY A 45 12.43 4.64 -2.79
CA GLY A 45 13.36 3.95 -3.68
C GLY A 45 12.86 3.88 -5.12
N ALA A 46 12.84 2.68 -5.71
CA ALA A 46 12.46 2.49 -7.12
C ALA A 46 10.94 2.55 -7.40
N GLY A 47 10.12 2.69 -6.35
CA GLY A 47 8.68 2.47 -6.43
C GLY A 47 8.33 0.98 -6.54
N LEU A 48 7.25 0.58 -5.89
CA LEU A 48 6.76 -0.79 -5.86
C LEU A 48 5.44 -0.87 -6.61
N ILE A 49 5.29 -1.86 -7.50
CA ILE A 49 4.00 -2.17 -8.11
C ILE A 49 3.35 -3.29 -7.31
N LEU A 50 2.22 -2.99 -6.69
CA LEU A 50 1.51 -3.89 -5.78
C LEU A 50 0.15 -4.25 -6.36
N GLN A 51 -0.26 -5.50 -6.11
CA GLN A 51 -1.61 -5.92 -6.44
C GLN A 51 -2.58 -5.37 -5.40
N VAL A 52 -3.58 -4.61 -5.86
CA VAL A 52 -4.51 -3.91 -4.98
C VAL A 52 -5.96 -4.30 -5.28
N ARG A 53 -6.80 -4.25 -4.25
CA ARG A 53 -8.23 -4.55 -4.31
C ARG A 53 -9.03 -3.53 -3.55
N LEU A 54 -10.21 -3.22 -4.07
CA LEU A 54 -11.22 -2.47 -3.33
C LEU A 54 -12.00 -3.42 -2.43
N ARG A 55 -12.25 -2.99 -1.21
CA ARG A 55 -13.15 -3.72 -0.30
C ARG A 55 -14.61 -3.44 -0.65
N ASP A 56 -14.94 -2.15 -0.78
CA ASP A 56 -16.28 -1.64 -1.08
C ASP A 56 -16.14 -0.33 -1.88
N GLY A 57 -17.16 0.01 -2.68
CA GLY A 57 -17.23 1.27 -3.43
C GLY A 57 -17.06 1.13 -4.95
N ASP A 58 -17.03 2.29 -5.62
CA ASP A 58 -16.88 2.39 -7.07
C ASP A 58 -15.47 2.06 -7.54
N ALA A 59 -15.36 1.58 -8.78
CA ALA A 59 -14.07 1.26 -9.39
C ALA A 59 -13.17 2.51 -9.47
N LEU A 60 -11.91 2.37 -9.05
CA LEU A 60 -10.94 3.45 -9.13
C LEU A 60 -10.20 3.40 -10.46
N LEU A 61 -10.03 4.57 -11.08
CA LEU A 61 -9.38 4.69 -12.38
C LEU A 61 -7.88 4.96 -12.25
N ARG A 62 -7.16 4.71 -13.34
CA ARG A 62 -5.73 5.03 -13.46
C ARG A 62 -5.44 6.47 -13.05
N GLY A 63 -4.36 6.65 -12.30
CA GLY A 63 -3.90 7.96 -11.84
C GLY A 63 -4.57 8.45 -10.56
N GLN A 64 -5.60 7.77 -10.05
CA GLN A 64 -6.18 8.11 -8.75
C GLN A 64 -5.24 7.73 -7.61
N ARG A 65 -5.28 8.53 -6.54
CA ARG A 65 -4.50 8.32 -5.32
C ARG A 65 -5.26 7.40 -4.37
N VAL A 66 -4.55 6.42 -3.82
CA VAL A 66 -5.12 5.39 -2.96
C VAL A 66 -4.26 5.18 -1.73
N VAL A 67 -4.89 4.89 -0.60
CA VAL A 67 -4.20 4.56 0.65
C VAL A 67 -4.23 3.04 0.84
N LEU A 68 -3.08 2.46 1.18
CA LEU A 68 -2.98 1.04 1.52
C LEU A 68 -3.50 0.81 2.94
N LEU A 69 -4.53 -0.02 3.08
CA LEU A 69 -5.22 -0.24 4.35
C LEU A 69 -4.76 -1.52 5.04
N ASP A 70 -4.72 -2.62 4.30
CA ASP A 70 -4.44 -3.94 4.85
C ASP A 70 -3.74 -4.84 3.82
N TYR A 71 -3.06 -5.88 4.28
CA TYR A 71 -2.38 -6.88 3.47
C TYR A 71 -3.00 -8.26 3.66
N VAL A 72 -3.59 -8.81 2.59
CA VAL A 72 -4.21 -10.14 2.58
C VAL A 72 -3.19 -11.18 2.15
N ALA A 73 -2.50 -11.77 3.13
CA ALA A 73 -1.41 -12.72 2.91
C ALA A 73 -1.80 -13.97 2.11
N GLU A 74 -3.04 -14.43 2.22
CA GLU A 74 -3.53 -15.63 1.51
C GLU A 74 -3.47 -15.46 -0.02
N HIS A 75 -3.64 -14.24 -0.50
CA HIS A 75 -3.75 -13.90 -1.91
C HIS A 75 -2.69 -12.90 -2.37
N ASN A 76 -1.80 -12.50 -1.46
CA ASN A 76 -0.73 -11.52 -1.69
C ASN A 76 -1.20 -10.22 -2.36
N HIS A 77 -2.32 -9.67 -1.88
CA HIS A 77 -2.83 -8.38 -2.35
C HIS A 77 -3.07 -7.42 -1.18
N TYR A 78 -3.09 -6.14 -1.50
CA TYR A 78 -3.38 -5.08 -0.56
C TYR A 78 -4.81 -4.59 -0.74
N LEU A 79 -5.50 -4.35 0.37
CA LEU A 79 -6.77 -3.62 0.37
C LEU A 79 -6.45 -2.13 0.31
N VAL A 80 -7.14 -1.42 -0.57
CA VAL A 80 -6.98 0.02 -0.74
C VAL A 80 -8.31 0.74 -0.66
N ALA A 81 -8.27 2.02 -0.32
CA ALA A 81 -9.36 2.95 -0.48
C ALA A 81 -8.87 4.21 -1.21
N ALA A 82 -9.80 4.92 -1.85
CA ALA A 82 -9.51 6.25 -2.36
C ALA A 82 -9.12 7.17 -1.20
N GLU A 83 -8.09 7.98 -1.41
CA GLU A 83 -7.62 8.95 -0.41
C GLU A 83 -8.74 9.93 0.00
N ASP A 84 -9.52 10.41 -0.98
CA ASP A 84 -10.61 11.36 -0.75
C ASP A 84 -11.88 10.74 -0.12
N SER A 85 -12.05 9.41 -0.13
CA SER A 85 -13.28 8.78 0.37
C SER A 85 -13.35 8.70 1.90
N HIS A 86 -12.24 8.87 2.61
CA HIS A 86 -12.21 8.78 4.06
C HIS A 86 -11.64 10.07 4.69
N PRO A 87 -12.49 11.03 5.10
CA PRO A 87 -12.06 12.18 5.91
C PRO A 87 -11.49 11.79 7.28
N ALA A 88 -11.59 10.50 7.66
CA ALA A 88 -11.10 9.97 8.92
C ALA A 88 -9.62 9.52 8.91
N LEU A 89 -8.90 9.59 7.78
CA LEU A 89 -7.47 9.27 7.72
C LEU A 89 -6.57 10.49 7.44
N SER A 90 -7.14 11.69 7.28
CA SER A 90 -6.39 12.96 7.17
C SER A 90 -5.68 13.38 8.47
N PHE A 91 -5.73 12.60 9.55
CA PHE A 91 -5.28 13.00 10.88
C PHE A 91 -3.76 12.92 11.13
N GLN A 92 -2.95 12.37 10.22
CA GLN A 92 -1.51 12.18 10.49
C GLN A 92 -0.59 13.25 9.90
N ASP A 93 -1.03 14.00 8.88
CA ASP A 93 -0.19 15.04 8.29
C ASP A 93 -0.14 16.31 9.16
N SER A 94 -1.20 16.59 9.93
CA SER A 94 -1.32 17.82 10.73
C SER A 94 -0.66 17.77 12.11
N LEU A 95 -0.17 16.61 12.58
CA LEU A 95 0.44 16.48 13.92
C LEU A 95 1.98 16.55 13.93
N ILE A 96 2.62 16.68 12.78
CA ILE A 96 4.09 16.75 12.68
C ILE A 96 4.57 18.14 12.20
N ALA A 97 3.72 18.93 11.57
CA ALA A 97 4.05 20.27 11.09
C ALA A 97 3.53 21.37 12.04
N GLY A 98 4.14 21.53 13.22
CA GLY A 98 3.68 22.60 14.14
C GLY A 98 4.48 22.88 15.41
N ASP A 99 5.70 22.38 15.61
CA ASP A 99 6.50 22.73 16.80
C ASP A 99 7.89 23.30 16.45
N LYS A 100 7.94 24.21 15.47
CA LYS A 100 9.05 25.14 15.37
C LYS A 100 8.52 26.55 15.55
N GLU A 101 9.24 27.31 16.38
CA GLU A 101 8.92 28.66 16.89
C GLU A 101 8.01 28.57 18.13
N ILE A 102 8.34 29.07 19.33
CA ILE A 102 9.11 30.27 19.69
C ILE A 102 9.64 30.06 21.12
N HIS A 103 10.95 30.25 21.36
CA HIS A 103 11.40 30.82 22.63
C HIS A 103 12.48 31.86 22.34
N ARG A 104 12.09 33.11 22.56
CA ARG A 104 12.95 34.29 22.59
C ARG A 104 13.59 34.38 23.97
#